data_AF-A0A950CTM6-F1
#
_entry.id   AF-A0A950CTM6-F1
#
_cell.length_a   1.000
_cell.length_b   1.000
_cell.length_c   1.000
_cell.angle_alpha   90.00
_cell.angle_beta   90.00
_cell.angle_gamma   90.00
#
_symmetry.space_group_name_H-M   'P 1'
#
loop_
_entity.id
_entity.type
_entity.pdbx_description
1 polymer ?
#
loop_
_entity_poly.entity_id
_entity_poly.type
_entity_poly.pdbx_seq_one_letter_code
_entity_poly.pdbx_strand_id
1 'polypeptide(L)'
;MSLNAQKPARLPQAPRAPLPELAEFLAPLRVHFTQAPSAETLRQYLTGLLSEHPNKNCDTLAEVVPETNEQQFNHLLTDMVWDENALNRQRIAQMQTLPS
;
A
#
# COMPACT_ATOMS: atom_id res chain seq x y z
N MET A 1 31.66 -3.60 27.78
CA MET A 1 31.02 -4.42 26.74
C MET A 1 29.52 -4.23 26.87
N SER A 2 28.91 -3.42 26.00
CA SER A 2 27.46 -3.21 26.00
C SER A 2 26.94 -3.40 24.57
N LEU A 3 26.17 -4.47 24.35
CA LEU A 3 25.42 -4.73 23.14
C LEU A 3 24.31 -3.67 23.03
N ASN A 4 24.53 -2.65 22.21
CA ASN A 4 23.50 -1.67 21.92
C ASN A 4 22.60 -2.26 20.83
N ALA A 5 21.42 -2.73 21.23
CA ALA A 5 20.37 -3.19 20.33
C ALA A 5 20.03 -2.05 19.35
N GLN A 6 20.44 -2.19 18.09
CA GLN A 6 20.08 -1.28 17.01
C GLN A 6 18.58 -1.41 16.78
N LYS A 7 17.82 -0.56 17.47
CA LYS A 7 16.42 -0.26 17.15
C LYS A 7 16.43 0.25 15.70
N PRO A 8 15.69 -0.36 14.75
CA PRO A 8 15.75 0.05 13.36
C PRO A 8 15.42 1.54 13.28
N ALA A 9 16.32 2.29 12.63
CA ALA A 9 16.16 3.71 12.41
C ALA A 9 14.78 3.95 11.80
N ARG A 10 13.98 4.82 12.43
CA ARG A 10 12.67 5.24 11.87
C ARG A 10 12.92 5.72 10.45
N LEU A 11 12.24 5.10 9.49
CA LEU A 11 12.46 5.30 8.06
C LEU A 11 12.30 6.80 7.76
N PRO A 12 13.31 7.47 7.22
CA PRO A 12 13.27 8.92 7.05
C PRO A 12 12.29 9.28 5.94
N GLN A 13 11.17 9.91 6.29
CA GLN A 13 10.15 10.47 5.39
C GLN A 13 9.54 9.47 4.41
N ALA A 14 8.21 9.42 4.39
CA ALA A 14 7.49 8.74 3.34
C ALA A 14 8.07 9.11 1.96
N PRO A 15 8.45 8.14 1.11
CA PRO A 15 8.86 8.44 -0.24
C PRO A 15 7.68 9.13 -0.93
N ARG A 16 7.88 10.40 -1.32
CA ARG A 16 6.86 11.20 -2.04
C ARG A 16 6.54 10.62 -3.41
N ALA A 17 7.40 9.73 -3.91
CA ALA A 17 7.21 8.99 -5.13
C ALA A 17 6.72 7.58 -4.80
N PRO A 18 5.81 7.02 -5.62
CA PRO A 18 5.34 5.66 -5.41
C PRO A 18 6.48 4.65 -5.45
N LEU A 19 6.48 3.73 -4.48
CA LEU A 19 7.50 2.71 -4.31
C LEU A 19 7.46 1.69 -5.46
N PRO A 20 8.55 1.53 -6.24
CA PRO A 20 8.59 0.54 -7.32
C PRO A 20 8.50 -0.90 -6.79
N GLU A 21 9.12 -1.19 -5.64
CA GLU A 21 9.00 -2.48 -4.94
C GLU A 21 7.55 -2.83 -4.57
N LEU A 22 6.74 -1.84 -4.22
CA LEU A 22 5.32 -2.03 -3.94
C LEU A 22 4.55 -2.33 -5.23
N ALA A 23 4.91 -1.67 -6.35
CA ALA A 23 4.32 -1.98 -7.64
C ALA A 23 4.63 -3.42 -8.09
N GLU A 24 5.86 -3.88 -7.88
CA GLU A 24 6.27 -5.26 -8.17
C GLU A 24 5.55 -6.27 -7.26
N PHE A 25 5.40 -5.97 -5.98
CA PHE A 25 4.65 -6.80 -5.04
C PHE A 25 3.16 -6.89 -5.40
N LEU A 26 2.55 -5.78 -5.84
CA LEU A 26 1.13 -5.73 -6.19
C LEU A 26 0.84 -6.25 -7.61
N ALA A 27 1.82 -6.29 -8.51
CA ALA A 27 1.67 -6.76 -9.88
C ALA A 27 0.91 -8.10 -10.02
N PRO A 28 1.24 -9.16 -9.26
CA PRO A 28 0.51 -10.42 -9.33
C PRO A 28 -0.89 -10.37 -8.70
N LEU A 29 -1.15 -9.44 -7.77
CA LEU A 29 -2.46 -9.26 -7.13
C LEU A 29 -3.45 -8.49 -8.04
N ARG A 30 -2.96 -7.88 -9.13
CA ARG A 30 -3.79 -7.11 -10.09
C ARG A 30 -4.93 -7.92 -10.70
N VAL A 31 -4.80 -9.24 -10.76
CA VAL A 31 -5.82 -10.16 -11.29
C VAL A 31 -7.15 -10.12 -10.52
N HIS A 32 -7.12 -9.65 -9.27
CA HIS A 32 -8.33 -9.53 -8.43
C HIS A 32 -9.08 -8.21 -8.63
N PHE A 33 -8.54 -7.28 -9.42
CA PHE A 33 -9.19 -6.01 -9.73
C PHE A 33 -9.85 -6.10 -11.10
N THR A 34 -11.14 -5.77 -11.16
CA THR A 34 -11.89 -5.76 -12.42
C THR A 34 -11.48 -4.62 -13.34
N GLN A 35 -10.84 -3.56 -12.81
CA GLN A 35 -10.44 -2.37 -13.58
C GLN A 35 -8.96 -2.00 -13.34
N ALA A 36 -8.27 -1.57 -14.39
CA ALA A 36 -6.91 -1.06 -14.31
C ALA A 36 -6.72 0.15 -13.35
N PRO A 37 -7.60 1.17 -13.32
CA PRO A 37 -7.49 2.27 -12.35
C PRO A 37 -7.64 1.83 -10.89
N SER A 38 -8.30 0.71 -10.63
CA SER A 38 -8.47 0.16 -9.27
C SER A 38 -7.17 -0.29 -8.63
N ALA A 39 -6.36 -1.04 -9.39
CA ALA A 39 -5.05 -1.50 -8.91
C ALA A 39 -4.08 -0.33 -8.67
N GLU A 40 -4.16 0.70 -9.51
CA GLU A 40 -3.39 1.93 -9.36
C GLU A 40 -3.78 2.70 -8.08
N THR A 41 -5.09 2.86 -7.87
CA THR A 41 -5.64 3.51 -6.67
C THR A 41 -5.26 2.75 -5.39
N LEU A 42 -5.25 1.42 -5.41
CA LEU A 42 -4.78 0.63 -4.27
C LEU A 42 -3.29 0.82 -3.99
N ARG A 43 -2.45 0.86 -5.04
CA ARG A 43 -1.02 1.12 -4.88
C ARG A 43 -0.77 2.49 -4.25
N GLN A 44 -1.49 3.51 -4.72
CA GLN A 44 -1.46 4.86 -4.14
C GLN A 44 -1.92 4.84 -2.69
N TYR A 45 -3.03 4.17 -2.39
CA TYR A 45 -3.56 4.03 -1.02
C TYR A 45 -2.57 3.36 -0.07
N LEU A 46 -1.94 2.26 -0.50
CA LEU A 46 -0.91 1.56 0.28
C LEU A 46 0.36 2.40 0.45
N THR A 47 0.77 3.15 -0.57
CA THR A 47 1.88 4.13 -0.46
C THR A 47 1.56 5.17 0.61
N GLY A 48 0.32 5.68 0.62
CA GLY A 48 -0.18 6.55 1.67
C GLY A 48 -0.15 5.89 3.06
N LEU A 49 -0.62 4.65 3.19
CA LEU A 49 -0.62 3.93 4.48
C LEU A 49 0.77 3.63 5.03
N LEU A 50 1.75 3.41 4.16
CA LEU A 50 3.16 3.24 4.50
C LEU A 50 3.84 4.56 4.84
N SER A 51 3.20 5.69 4.53
CA SER A 51 3.69 7.01 4.92
C SER A 51 3.57 7.20 6.44
N GLU A 52 4.60 7.80 7.06
CA GLU A 52 4.61 8.10 8.50
C GLU A 52 3.76 9.35 8.85
N HIS A 53 2.51 9.39 8.39
CA HIS A 53 1.58 10.47 8.74
C HIS A 53 0.80 10.12 10.03
N PRO A 54 0.62 11.04 10.99
CA PRO A 54 -0.12 10.78 12.23
C PRO A 54 -1.58 10.37 12.01
N ASN A 55 -2.20 10.87 10.94
CA ASN A 55 -3.55 10.55 10.54
C ASN A 55 -3.55 9.73 9.24
N LYS A 56 -4.14 8.53 9.30
CA LYS A 56 -4.29 7.61 8.16
C LYS A 56 -5.74 7.59 7.67
N ASN A 57 -6.29 8.76 7.36
CA ASN A 57 -7.62 8.88 6.75
C ASN A 57 -7.47 9.19 5.25
N CYS A 58 -8.52 8.93 4.46
CA CYS A 58 -8.48 9.10 3.00
C CYS A 58 -8.10 10.54 2.58
N ASP A 59 -8.57 11.55 3.31
CA ASP A 59 -8.26 12.96 3.10
C ASP A 59 -6.75 13.22 3.18
N THR A 60 -6.12 12.83 4.29
CA THR A 60 -4.70 13.06 4.48
C THR A 60 -3.84 12.18 3.58
N LEU A 61 -4.27 10.96 3.27
CA LEU A 61 -3.56 10.15 2.29
C LEU A 61 -3.57 10.79 0.90
N ALA A 62 -4.64 11.51 0.53
CA ALA A 62 -4.73 12.23 -0.73
C ALA A 62 -3.83 13.46 -0.79
N GLU A 63 -3.53 14.09 0.34
CA GLU A 63 -2.54 15.17 0.41
C GLU A 63 -1.09 14.66 0.25
N VAL A 64 -0.82 13.43 0.70
CA VAL A 64 0.52 12.84 0.69
C VAL A 64 0.88 12.22 -0.67
N VAL A 65 -0.11 11.63 -1.36
CA VAL A 65 0.12 10.91 -2.61
C VAL A 65 -0.29 11.80 -3.79
N PRO A 66 0.65 12.22 -4.66
CA PRO A 66 0.30 13.00 -5.83
C PRO A 66 -0.59 12.18 -6.78
N GLU A 67 -1.45 12.88 -7.54
CA GLU A 67 -2.31 12.30 -8.59
C GLU A 67 -3.45 11.39 -8.09
N THR A 68 -3.86 11.52 -6.83
CA THR A 68 -5.07 10.90 -6.29
C THR A 68 -5.94 11.92 -5.55
N ASN A 69 -7.13 11.51 -5.12
CA ASN A 69 -8.01 12.32 -4.28
C ASN A 69 -8.74 11.45 -3.25
N GLU A 70 -9.34 12.09 -2.26
CA GLU A 70 -10.11 11.42 -1.21
C GLU A 70 -11.24 10.53 -1.79
N GLN A 71 -11.91 11.00 -2.84
CA GLN A 71 -13.04 10.30 -3.48
C GLN A 71 -12.61 8.97 -4.09
N GLN A 72 -11.45 8.92 -4.74
CA GLN A 72 -10.85 7.72 -5.31
C GLN A 72 -10.58 6.68 -4.21
N PHE A 73 -10.05 7.10 -3.06
CA PHE A 73 -9.81 6.22 -1.92
C PHE A 73 -11.10 5.75 -1.26
N ASN A 74 -12.08 6.62 -1.06
CA ASN A 74 -13.38 6.21 -0.54
C ASN A 74 -14.05 5.22 -1.51
N HIS A 75 -14.01 5.48 -2.81
CA HIS A 75 -14.55 4.59 -3.83
C HIS A 75 -13.84 3.22 -3.85
N LEU A 76 -12.51 3.19 -3.71
CA LEU A 76 -11.72 1.97 -3.50
C LEU A 76 -12.21 1.16 -2.29
N LEU A 77 -12.51 1.82 -1.18
CA LEU A 77 -12.87 1.14 0.07
C LEU A 77 -14.35 0.76 0.17
N THR A 78 -15.23 1.44 -0.58
CA THR A 78 -16.69 1.32 -0.39
C THR A 78 -17.44 0.77 -1.61
N ASP A 79 -17.06 1.16 -2.82
CA ASP A 79 -17.81 0.86 -4.04
C ASP A 79 -17.10 -0.18 -4.93
N MET A 80 -15.78 -0.24 -4.83
CA MET A 80 -14.97 -1.06 -5.71
C MET A 80 -15.28 -2.55 -5.54
N VAL A 81 -15.51 -3.22 -6.66
CA VAL A 81 -15.70 -4.67 -6.70
C VAL A 81 -14.33 -5.34 -6.85
N TRP A 82 -13.87 -5.98 -5.78
CA TRP A 82 -12.66 -6.82 -5.76
C TRP A 82 -12.89 -7.99 -4.79
N ASP A 83 -12.27 -9.13 -5.10
CA ASP A 83 -12.38 -10.31 -4.22
C ASP A 83 -11.34 -10.22 -3.09
N GLU A 84 -11.74 -9.58 -1.99
CA GLU A 84 -10.88 -9.36 -0.82
C GLU A 84 -10.28 -10.67 -0.27
N ASN A 85 -11.04 -11.77 -0.34
CA ASN A 85 -10.66 -13.07 0.18
C ASN A 85 -9.62 -13.74 -0.72
N ALA A 86 -9.80 -13.68 -2.03
CA ALA A 86 -8.83 -14.17 -3.00
C ALA A 86 -7.54 -13.34 -2.95
N LEU A 87 -7.63 -12.01 -2.86
CA LEU A 87 -6.48 -11.13 -2.72
C LEU A 87 -5.70 -11.43 -1.43
N ASN A 88 -6.37 -11.57 -0.29
CA ASN A 88 -5.71 -11.89 0.97
C ASN A 88 -5.03 -13.29 0.93
N ARG A 89 -5.68 -14.29 0.32
CA ARG A 89 -5.08 -15.62 0.14
C ARG A 89 -3.81 -15.56 -0.72
N GLN A 90 -3.85 -14.83 -1.84
CA GLN A 90 -2.68 -14.67 -2.70
C GLN A 90 -1.57 -13.89 -1.99
N ARG A 91 -1.90 -12.82 -1.24
CA ARG A 91 -0.95 -12.07 -0.41
C ARG A 91 -0.21 -12.99 0.56
N ILE A 92 -0.95 -13.83 1.30
CA ILE A 92 -0.37 -14.77 2.28
C ILE A 92 0.55 -15.78 1.57
N ALA A 93 0.09 -16.36 0.46
CA ALA A 93 0.90 -17.30 -0.31
C ALA A 93 2.21 -16.66 -0.79
N GLN A 94 2.17 -15.41 -1.27
CA GLN A 94 3.39 -14.69 -1.65
C GLN A 94 4.30 -14.40 -0.45
N MET A 95 3.74 -13.95 0.67
CA MET A 95 4.52 -13.70 1.88
C MET A 95 5.22 -14.96 2.40
N GLN A 96 4.64 -16.15 2.21
CA GLN A 96 5.27 -17.43 2.55
C GLN A 96 6.42 -17.81 1.62
N THR A 97 6.48 -17.25 0.41
CA THR A 97 7.56 -17.48 -0.55
C THR A 97 8.71 -16.47 -0.44
N LEU A 98 8.54 -15.41 0.37
CA LEU A 98 9.60 -14.44 0.62
C LEU A 98 10.70 -15.08 1.50
N PRO A 99 11.98 -14.94 1.15
CA PRO A 99 13.07 -15.40 1.99
C PRO A 99 13.05 -14.66 3.34
N SER A 100 13.17 -15.42 4.44
CA SER A 100 13.22 -14.90 5.82
C SER A 100 14.56 -14.27 6.17
#